data_AF-A0A851J3E7-F1
#
_entry.id   AF-A0A851J3E7-F1
#
_cell.length_a   1.000
_cell.length_b   1.000
_cell.length_c   1.000
_cell.angle_alpha   90.00
_cell.angle_beta   90.00
_cell.angle_gamma   90.00
#
_symmetry.space_group_name_H-M   'P 1'
#
loop_
_entity.id
_entity.type
_entity.pdbx_description
1 polymer ?
#
loop_
_entity_poly.entity_id
_entity_poly.type
_entity_poly.pdbx_seq_one_letter_code
_entity_poly.pdbx_strand_id
1 'polypeptide(L)'
;MVALQVHFLLIPSLMSIMGAAQYMMQDAALLSYIDQRFLSLEKRLEKCNQDVLEYMEEFREFSRMVLSRLAGLNTDKAEVKREVEHLLTRIEHAQRDIDYFGSVVDSNACVEVHEDLLKQQLLEEAEEKKRLKVMLNASCDHMLAGIRSLKVVKKTGGKHGSWMKDPGKKHAKIYLLSGSVNNVILEFANIMSFMENNQTLKARRVPLPLPWEGSGHVIYQGFLFYHRHGSLNEIVKFNIQRRNVADQMLLPGAGRIPAYQLSPQTKIDLAVDEQGLWALHAEPETGGNIVITKINPAAMAVEHSWDTPCSSKDAEAAFMACNTLHVVYNSPSGGSSHIQCVYDVLDALSAYTNPGLHFPKRQGSHSTIHYNPKEKQLFAWGDGSQIIYKLHIKQKV
;
A
#
# COMPACT_ATOMS: atom_id res chain seq x y z
N MET A 1 -78.43 61.55 49.48
CA MET A 1 -78.64 61.43 48.02
C MET A 1 -77.60 62.27 47.24
N VAL A 2 -76.30 62.13 47.57
CA VAL A 2 -75.20 62.88 46.90
C VAL A 2 -74.08 61.92 46.43
N ALA A 3 -73.96 60.73 47.01
CA ALA A 3 -72.94 59.76 46.63
C ALA A 3 -73.18 59.07 45.27
N LEU A 4 -74.43 58.94 44.82
CA LEU A 4 -74.74 58.24 43.56
C LEU A 4 -74.49 59.08 42.29
N GLN A 5 -74.51 60.41 42.39
CA GLN A 5 -74.35 61.29 41.23
C GLN A 5 -72.88 61.49 40.81
N VAL A 6 -71.94 61.30 41.74
CA VAL A 6 -70.50 61.42 41.47
C VAL A 6 -69.96 60.16 40.77
N HIS A 7 -70.54 58.99 41.01
CA HIS A 7 -70.13 57.75 40.33
C HIS A 7 -70.52 57.68 38.86
N PHE A 8 -71.62 58.32 38.44
CA PHE A 8 -72.07 58.23 37.05
C PHE A 8 -71.27 59.11 36.06
N LEU A 9 -70.53 60.12 36.55
CA LEU A 9 -69.70 61.01 35.71
C LEU A 9 -68.21 60.63 35.70
N LEU A 10 -67.72 59.83 36.66
CA LEU A 10 -66.33 59.39 36.72
C LEU A 10 -66.03 58.21 35.79
N ILE A 11 -67.01 57.34 35.55
CA ILE A 11 -66.81 56.12 34.75
C ILE A 11 -66.59 56.43 33.25
N PRO A 12 -67.33 57.36 32.60
CA PRO A 12 -67.11 57.68 31.18
C PRO A 12 -65.80 58.44 30.93
N SER A 13 -65.33 59.26 31.89
CA SER A 13 -64.06 59.99 31.77
C SER A 13 -62.86 59.07 31.96
N LEU A 14 -62.92 58.12 32.91
CA LEU A 14 -61.88 57.11 33.11
C LEU A 14 -61.74 56.17 31.90
N MET A 15 -62.84 55.76 31.26
CA MET A 15 -62.79 54.90 30.07
C MET A 15 -62.21 55.62 28.84
N SER A 16 -62.47 56.92 28.67
CA SER A 16 -61.89 57.72 27.57
C SER A 16 -60.39 57.96 27.77
N ILE A 17 -59.93 58.17 29.02
CA ILE A 17 -58.51 58.32 29.36
C ILE A 17 -57.76 56.99 29.18
N MET A 18 -58.37 55.85 29.54
CA MET A 18 -57.79 54.53 29.33
C MET A 18 -57.67 54.18 27.83
N GLY A 19 -58.67 54.52 27.02
CA GLY A 19 -58.62 54.34 25.57
C GLY A 19 -57.51 55.17 24.92
N ALA A 20 -57.40 56.47 25.23
CA ALA A 20 -56.33 57.33 24.72
C ALA A 20 -54.94 56.89 25.18
N ALA A 21 -54.81 56.41 26.43
CA ALA A 21 -53.55 55.86 26.95
C ALA A 21 -53.15 54.53 26.26
N GLN A 22 -54.11 53.68 25.91
CA GLN A 22 -53.84 52.44 25.18
C GLN A 22 -53.40 52.69 23.73
N TYR A 23 -54.00 53.65 23.02
CA TYR A 23 -53.54 54.04 21.68
C TYR A 23 -52.12 54.64 21.70
N MET A 24 -51.80 55.50 22.68
CA MET A 24 -50.45 56.06 22.83
C MET A 24 -49.40 55.01 23.24
N MET A 25 -49.76 54.00 24.05
CA MET A 25 -48.87 52.89 24.40
C MET A 25 -48.62 51.94 23.22
N GLN A 26 -49.60 51.74 22.34
CA GLN A 26 -49.48 50.87 21.17
C GLN A 26 -48.60 51.50 20.09
N ASP A 27 -48.70 52.83 19.89
CA ASP A 27 -47.79 53.59 19.01
C ASP A 27 -46.37 53.67 19.57
N ALA A 28 -46.19 53.82 20.88
CA ALA A 28 -44.86 53.83 21.51
C ALA A 28 -44.16 52.46 21.40
N ALA A 29 -44.90 51.35 21.54
CA ALA A 29 -44.36 50.01 21.36
C ALA A 29 -43.97 49.73 19.91
N LEU A 30 -44.79 50.19 18.95
CA LEU A 30 -44.48 50.09 17.52
C LEU A 30 -43.27 50.94 17.14
N LEU A 31 -43.17 52.18 17.63
CA LEU A 31 -42.01 53.03 17.43
C LEU A 31 -40.74 52.40 18.00
N SER A 32 -40.79 51.88 19.22
CA SER A 32 -39.64 51.20 19.85
C SER A 32 -39.19 49.95 19.08
N TYR A 33 -40.15 49.18 18.53
CA TYR A 33 -39.86 48.04 17.67
C TYR A 33 -39.21 48.46 16.35
N ILE A 34 -39.72 49.52 15.71
CA ILE A 34 -39.14 50.06 14.48
C ILE A 34 -37.71 50.57 14.73
N ASP A 35 -37.50 51.29 15.84
CA ASP A 35 -36.20 51.86 16.20
C ASP A 35 -35.15 50.76 16.50
N GLN A 36 -35.53 49.71 17.24
CA GLN A 36 -34.67 48.53 17.42
C GLN A 36 -34.31 47.83 16.10
N ARG A 37 -35.26 47.79 15.15
CA ARG A 37 -35.02 47.16 13.84
C ARG A 37 -34.12 48.02 12.95
N PHE A 38 -34.24 49.35 13.01
CA PHE A 38 -33.33 50.28 12.36
C PHE A 38 -31.91 50.17 12.93
N LEU A 39 -31.74 50.15 14.25
CA LEU A 39 -30.43 49.94 14.88
C LEU A 39 -29.80 48.58 14.51
N SER A 40 -30.62 47.53 14.37
CA SER A 40 -30.16 46.22 13.90
C SER A 40 -29.71 46.25 12.44
N LEU A 41 -30.45 46.96 11.58
CA LEU A 41 -30.09 47.15 10.18
C LEU A 41 -28.82 47.98 10.02
N GLU A 42 -28.66 49.04 10.80
CA GLU A 42 -27.47 49.90 10.80
C GLU A 42 -26.22 49.11 11.19
N LYS A 43 -26.27 48.34 12.28
CA LYS A 43 -25.16 47.45 12.68
C LYS A 43 -24.81 46.41 11.61
N ARG A 44 -25.82 45.86 10.92
CA ARG A 44 -25.59 44.90 9.82
C ARG A 44 -24.99 45.58 8.59
N LEU A 45 -25.37 46.83 8.33
CA LEU A 45 -24.81 47.63 7.23
C LEU A 45 -23.36 48.00 7.52
N GLU A 46 -23.03 48.40 8.75
CA GLU A 46 -21.65 48.64 9.18
C GLU A 46 -20.79 47.38 9.05
N LYS A 47 -21.29 46.23 9.52
CA LYS A 47 -20.58 44.95 9.37
C LYS A 47 -20.38 44.57 7.90
N CYS A 48 -21.40 44.72 7.07
CA CYS A 48 -21.30 44.49 5.62
C CYS A 48 -20.25 45.40 4.98
N ASN A 49 -20.21 46.68 5.34
CA ASN A 49 -19.23 47.62 4.82
C ASN A 49 -17.80 47.24 5.22
N GLN A 50 -17.63 46.76 6.46
CA GLN A 50 -16.34 46.29 6.94
C GLN A 50 -15.88 45.00 6.26
N ASP A 51 -16.79 44.04 6.05
CA ASP A 51 -16.49 42.79 5.33
C ASP A 51 -16.13 43.06 3.86
N VAL A 52 -16.78 44.04 3.23
CA VAL A 52 -16.46 44.47 1.86
C VAL A 52 -15.05 45.09 1.79
N LEU A 53 -14.67 45.91 2.77
CA LEU A 53 -13.32 46.50 2.83
C LEU A 53 -12.24 45.43 3.05
N GLU A 54 -12.48 44.47 3.94
CA GLU A 54 -11.58 43.33 4.21
C GLU A 54 -11.39 42.49 2.94
N TYR A 55 -12.48 42.17 2.24
CA TYR A 55 -12.42 41.44 0.96
C TYR A 55 -11.64 42.21 -0.13
N MET A 56 -11.78 43.54 -0.20
CA MET A 56 -11.01 44.34 -1.15
C MET A 56 -9.50 44.31 -0.86
N GLU A 57 -9.11 44.30 0.42
CA GLU A 57 -7.69 44.17 0.79
C GLU A 57 -7.14 42.79 0.46
N GLU A 58 -7.87 41.72 0.78
CA GLU A 58 -7.49 40.34 0.42
C GLU A 58 -7.35 40.17 -1.10
N PHE A 59 -8.29 40.72 -1.87
CA PHE A 59 -8.23 40.66 -3.33
C PHE A 59 -7.01 41.43 -3.87
N ARG A 60 -6.66 42.56 -3.24
CA ARG A 60 -5.46 43.33 -3.62
C ARG A 60 -4.17 42.57 -3.31
N GLU A 61 -4.12 41.87 -2.18
CA GLU A 61 -2.99 41.00 -1.81
C GLU A 61 -2.86 39.83 -2.79
N PHE A 62 -3.97 39.17 -3.12
CA PHE A 62 -4.02 38.10 -4.10
C PHE A 62 -3.52 38.57 -5.47
N SER A 63 -4.00 39.71 -5.96
CA SER A 63 -3.56 40.30 -7.22
C SER A 63 -2.04 40.56 -7.25
N ARG A 64 -1.49 41.09 -6.15
CA ARG A 64 -0.03 41.30 -6.01
C ARG A 64 0.75 39.99 -6.06
N MET A 65 0.24 38.94 -5.41
CA MET A 65 0.84 37.61 -5.43
C MET A 65 0.84 37.00 -6.84
N VAL A 66 -0.28 37.11 -7.56
CA VAL A 66 -0.42 36.61 -8.93
C VAL A 66 0.53 37.34 -9.87
N LEU A 67 0.62 38.67 -9.78
CA LEU A 67 1.55 39.47 -10.59
C LEU A 67 3.02 39.10 -10.33
N SER A 68 3.38 38.86 -9.07
CA SER A 68 4.73 38.40 -8.71
C SER A 68 5.05 37.02 -9.30
N ARG A 69 4.12 36.06 -9.21
CA ARG A 69 4.30 34.73 -9.82
C ARG A 69 4.38 34.80 -11.34
N LEU A 70 3.59 35.65 -11.98
CA LEU A 70 3.63 35.86 -13.43
C LEU A 70 4.99 36.44 -13.88
N ALA A 71 5.55 37.38 -13.10
CA ALA A 71 6.88 37.91 -13.34
C ALA A 71 7.96 36.82 -13.21
N GLY A 72 7.88 35.97 -12.18
CA GLY A 72 8.78 34.81 -11.99
C GLY A 72 8.71 33.81 -13.14
N LEU A 73 7.51 33.48 -13.63
CA LEU A 73 7.37 32.59 -14.79
C LEU A 73 8.00 33.16 -16.06
N ASN A 74 8.00 34.49 -16.24
CA ASN A 74 8.67 35.13 -17.36
C ASN A 74 10.20 35.07 -17.25
N THR A 75 10.75 35.15 -16.03
CA THR A 75 12.19 34.97 -15.81
C THR A 75 12.62 33.52 -16.05
N ASP A 76 11.86 32.56 -15.52
CA ASP A 76 12.14 31.13 -15.68
C ASP A 76 12.05 30.72 -17.16
N LYS A 77 11.06 31.24 -17.89
CA LYS A 77 10.95 31.07 -19.34
C LYS A 77 12.20 31.59 -20.08
N ALA A 78 12.74 32.73 -19.68
CA ALA A 78 13.94 33.30 -20.29
C ALA A 78 15.20 32.47 -19.97
N GLU A 79 15.27 31.90 -18.77
CA GLU A 79 16.36 31.00 -18.36
C GLU A 79 16.34 29.69 -19.13
N VAL A 80 15.18 29.00 -19.17
CA VAL A 80 15.01 27.77 -19.96
C VAL A 80 15.34 28.01 -21.44
N LYS A 81 14.89 29.13 -22.01
CA LYS A 81 15.24 29.49 -23.40
C LYS A 81 16.76 29.58 -23.59
N ARG A 82 17.48 30.17 -22.64
CA ARG A 82 18.94 30.32 -22.70
C ARG A 82 19.65 28.97 -22.58
N GLU A 83 19.18 28.09 -21.70
CA GLU A 83 19.73 26.74 -21.57
C GLU A 83 19.52 25.91 -22.83
N VAL A 84 18.35 26.01 -23.45
CA VAL A 84 18.03 25.33 -24.73
C VAL A 84 18.94 25.84 -25.85
N GLU A 85 19.14 27.17 -25.96
CA GLU A 85 20.08 27.76 -26.93
C GLU A 85 21.53 27.30 -26.69
N HIS A 86 21.96 27.23 -25.42
CA HIS A 86 23.29 26.72 -25.07
C HIS A 86 23.45 25.22 -25.41
N LEU A 87 22.45 24.39 -25.10
CA LEU A 87 22.46 22.98 -25.47
C LEU A 87 22.49 22.78 -26.98
N LEU A 88 21.76 23.60 -27.74
CA LEU A 88 21.77 23.57 -29.20
C LEU A 88 23.19 23.79 -29.74
N THR A 89 23.92 24.80 -29.22
CA THR A 89 25.32 25.04 -29.65
C THR A 89 26.26 23.88 -29.32
N ARG A 90 26.05 23.19 -28.20
CA ARG A 90 26.84 22.01 -27.82
C ARG A 90 26.55 20.80 -28.70
N ILE A 91 25.28 20.62 -29.09
CA ILE A 91 24.86 19.56 -30.02
C ILE A 91 25.46 19.82 -31.40
N GLU A 92 25.42 21.06 -31.89
CA GLU A 92 26.05 21.42 -33.16
C GLU A 92 27.57 21.19 -33.14
N HIS A 93 28.23 21.48 -32.02
CA HIS A 93 29.66 21.21 -31.87
C HIS A 93 29.97 19.70 -31.86
N ALA A 94 29.22 18.93 -31.07
CA ALA A 94 29.36 17.48 -31.02
C ALA A 94 29.05 16.82 -32.38
N GLN A 95 28.10 17.36 -33.13
CA GLN A 95 27.78 16.88 -34.48
C GLN A 95 28.95 17.15 -35.45
N ARG A 96 29.58 18.33 -35.38
CA ARG A 96 30.80 18.62 -36.16
C ARG A 96 31.96 17.71 -35.76
N ASP A 97 32.11 17.38 -34.48
CA ASP A 97 33.13 16.44 -34.01
C ASP A 97 32.85 15.02 -34.53
N ILE A 98 31.59 14.56 -34.50
CA ILE A 98 31.18 13.27 -35.06
C ILE A 98 31.44 13.22 -36.57
N ASP A 99 31.11 14.28 -37.31
CA ASP A 99 31.38 14.36 -38.74
C ASP A 99 32.89 14.36 -39.03
N TYR A 100 33.68 15.06 -38.20
CA TYR A 100 35.14 15.05 -38.26
C TYR A 100 35.70 13.65 -37.99
N PHE A 101 35.28 12.98 -36.91
CA PHE A 101 35.68 11.61 -36.63
C PHE A 101 35.24 10.64 -37.74
N GLY A 102 34.02 10.79 -38.26
CA GLY A 102 33.52 10.01 -39.39
C GLY A 102 34.38 10.18 -40.65
N SER A 103 34.93 11.38 -40.89
CA SER A 103 35.87 11.63 -41.99
C SER A 103 37.30 11.12 -41.73
N VAL A 104 37.70 10.99 -40.46
CA VAL A 104 39.02 10.47 -40.03
C VAL A 104 39.04 8.93 -39.98
N VAL A 105 37.87 8.27 -39.96
CA VAL A 105 37.71 6.82 -39.88
C VAL A 105 38.03 6.07 -41.19
N ASP A 106 38.47 6.76 -42.26
CA ASP A 106 39.01 6.12 -43.47
C ASP A 106 40.44 5.57 -43.28
N SER A 107 40.87 5.37 -42.03
CA SER A 107 42.15 4.77 -41.67
C SER A 107 41.95 3.74 -40.55
N ASN A 108 42.12 2.48 -40.92
CA ASN A 108 42.05 1.25 -40.12
C ASN A 108 42.61 1.37 -38.68
N ALA A 109 41.78 1.78 -37.73
CA ALA A 109 42.03 1.59 -36.31
C ALA A 109 40.70 1.47 -35.55
N CYS A 110 39.99 0.36 -35.76
CA CYS A 110 38.92 -0.02 -34.84
C CYS A 110 39.52 -0.40 -33.49
N VAL A 111 39.06 0.31 -32.48
CA VAL A 111 39.29 0.14 -31.05
C VAL A 111 39.04 -1.31 -30.60
N GLU A 112 40.08 -2.02 -30.16
CA GLU A 112 40.02 -3.29 -29.42
C GLU A 112 39.53 -3.07 -27.97
N VAL A 113 38.32 -2.57 -27.83
CA VAL A 113 37.57 -2.62 -26.56
C VAL A 113 36.48 -3.66 -26.77
N HIS A 114 36.47 -4.84 -26.14
CA HIS A 114 37.42 -5.54 -25.28
C HIS A 114 36.84 -6.98 -25.25
N GLU A 115 37.25 -7.84 -26.18
CA GLU A 115 36.78 -9.24 -26.22
C GLU A 115 37.09 -9.94 -24.88
N ASP A 116 38.16 -9.51 -24.21
CA ASP A 116 38.58 -9.97 -22.90
C ASP A 116 37.69 -9.47 -21.74
N LEU A 117 37.15 -8.24 -21.80
CA LEU A 117 36.21 -7.74 -20.77
C LEU A 117 34.86 -8.46 -20.87
N LEU A 118 34.36 -8.68 -22.09
CA LEU A 118 33.15 -9.47 -22.29
C LEU A 118 33.35 -10.92 -21.83
N LYS A 119 34.51 -11.52 -22.14
CA LYS A 119 34.87 -12.85 -21.61
C LYS A 119 34.94 -12.85 -20.08
N GLN A 120 35.52 -11.82 -19.46
CA GLN A 120 35.55 -11.68 -17.99
C GLN A 120 34.15 -11.58 -17.39
N GLN A 121 33.28 -10.73 -17.94
CA GLN A 121 31.89 -10.59 -17.48
C GLN A 121 31.12 -11.91 -17.58
N LEU A 122 31.24 -12.62 -18.70
CA LEU A 122 30.60 -13.92 -18.88
C LEU A 122 31.13 -15.00 -17.91
N LEU A 123 32.42 -14.94 -17.56
CA LEU A 123 33.02 -15.84 -16.57
C LEU A 123 32.51 -15.53 -15.15
N GLU A 124 32.41 -14.25 -14.79
CA GLU A 124 31.88 -13.79 -13.51
C GLU A 124 30.40 -14.19 -13.36
N GLU A 125 29.57 -13.93 -14.37
CA GLU A 125 28.17 -14.37 -14.41
C GLU A 125 28.03 -15.89 -14.28
N ALA A 126 28.89 -16.66 -14.98
CA ALA A 126 28.88 -18.11 -14.89
C ALA A 126 29.31 -18.63 -13.51
N GLU A 127 30.27 -17.96 -12.85
CA GLU A 127 30.69 -18.29 -11.50
C GLU A 127 29.60 -17.94 -10.48
N GLU A 128 28.95 -16.79 -10.62
CA GLU A 128 27.81 -16.41 -9.80
C GLU A 128 26.66 -17.41 -9.96
N LYS A 129 26.30 -17.79 -11.19
CA LYS A 129 25.27 -18.81 -11.45
C LYS A 129 25.61 -20.16 -10.80
N LYS A 130 26.90 -20.53 -10.75
CA LYS A 130 27.35 -21.73 -10.00
C LYS A 130 27.16 -21.55 -8.50
N ARG A 131 27.52 -20.39 -7.94
CA ARG A 131 27.33 -20.09 -6.50
C ARG A 131 25.84 -20.12 -6.12
N LEU A 132 24.97 -19.53 -6.93
CA LEU A 132 23.52 -19.56 -6.73
C LEU A 132 22.95 -20.97 -6.77
N LYS A 133 23.41 -21.82 -7.70
CA LYS A 133 23.04 -23.24 -7.77
C LYS A 133 23.52 -24.07 -6.58
N VAL A 134 24.61 -23.66 -5.92
CA VAL A 134 25.09 -24.33 -4.69
C VAL A 134 24.30 -23.85 -3.47
N MET A 135 23.99 -22.55 -3.42
CA MET A 135 23.16 -21.94 -2.36
C MET A 135 21.74 -22.50 -2.38
N LEU A 136 21.14 -22.65 -3.56
CA LEU A 136 19.79 -23.17 -3.74
C LEU A 136 19.85 -24.67 -3.97
N ASN A 137 19.21 -25.46 -3.11
CA ASN A 137 19.25 -26.91 -3.21
C ASN A 137 18.65 -27.39 -4.55
N ALA A 138 19.43 -28.12 -5.34
CA ALA A 138 19.02 -28.70 -6.61
C ALA A 138 17.88 -29.73 -6.49
N SER A 139 17.52 -30.16 -5.28
CA SER A 139 16.43 -31.13 -5.03
C SER A 139 15.02 -30.65 -5.39
N CYS A 140 14.86 -29.40 -5.83
CA CYS A 140 13.55 -28.85 -6.12
C CYS A 140 13.14 -29.05 -7.59
N ASP A 141 12.65 -30.25 -7.88
CA ASP A 141 12.37 -30.71 -9.24
C ASP A 141 10.91 -30.55 -9.63
N HIS A 142 10.18 -29.58 -9.10
CA HIS A 142 8.75 -29.48 -9.35
C HIS A 142 8.27 -28.08 -9.69
N MET A 143 7.25 -28.01 -10.56
CA MET A 143 6.65 -26.78 -11.04
C MET A 143 5.13 -26.81 -10.87
N LEU A 144 4.54 -25.63 -10.69
CA LEU A 144 3.10 -25.48 -10.65
C LEU A 144 2.51 -25.67 -12.04
N ALA A 145 1.64 -26.67 -12.20
CA ALA A 145 0.94 -26.94 -13.44
C ALA A 145 -0.52 -26.47 -13.43
N GLY A 146 -1.10 -26.18 -12.25
CA GLY A 146 -2.45 -25.63 -12.14
C GLY A 146 -3.01 -25.69 -10.73
N ILE A 147 -4.21 -25.14 -10.55
CA ILE A 147 -4.95 -25.20 -9.29
C ILE A 147 -6.04 -26.26 -9.42
N ARG A 148 -5.91 -27.36 -8.67
CA ARG A 148 -6.79 -28.53 -8.75
C ARG A 148 -8.16 -28.28 -8.13
N SER A 149 -8.19 -27.63 -6.97
CA SER A 149 -9.44 -27.39 -6.24
C SER A 149 -9.30 -26.29 -5.19
N LEU A 150 -10.41 -25.64 -4.88
CA LEU A 150 -10.59 -24.68 -3.79
C LEU A 150 -11.37 -25.32 -2.63
N LYS A 151 -10.97 -25.06 -1.39
CA LYS A 151 -11.77 -25.32 -0.19
C LYS A 151 -11.81 -24.07 0.70
N VAL A 152 -13.00 -23.51 0.92
CA VAL A 152 -13.22 -22.53 1.98
C VAL A 152 -13.31 -23.29 3.30
N VAL A 153 -12.37 -23.01 4.22
CA VAL A 153 -12.32 -23.67 5.53
C VAL A 153 -13.22 -22.96 6.52
N LYS A 154 -13.17 -21.62 6.53
CA LYS A 154 -13.95 -20.80 7.45
C LYS A 154 -14.10 -19.39 6.89
N LYS A 155 -15.07 -18.66 7.43
CA LYS A 155 -15.21 -17.21 7.26
C LYS A 155 -15.10 -16.55 8.64
N THR A 156 -14.01 -15.87 8.90
CA THR A 156 -13.79 -15.10 10.13
C THR A 156 -12.77 -13.97 9.91
N GLY A 157 -12.89 -12.90 10.70
CA GLY A 157 -12.06 -11.70 10.59
C GLY A 157 -12.58 -10.71 9.55
N GLY A 158 -11.75 -9.71 9.25
CA GLY A 158 -12.07 -8.64 8.31
C GLY A 158 -11.60 -8.91 6.89
N LYS A 159 -11.59 -7.84 6.07
CA LYS A 159 -11.12 -7.88 4.67
C LYS A 159 -9.69 -8.39 4.56
N HIS A 160 -8.81 -7.87 5.40
CA HIS A 160 -7.38 -8.18 5.40
C HIS A 160 -7.02 -9.13 6.53
N GLY A 161 -6.14 -10.08 6.22
CA GLY A 161 -5.55 -10.99 7.19
C GLY A 161 -4.71 -12.04 6.51
N SER A 162 -4.16 -12.93 7.31
CA SER A 162 -3.49 -14.12 6.84
C SER A 162 -3.68 -15.26 7.84
N TRP A 163 -3.50 -16.47 7.32
CA TRP A 163 -3.60 -17.68 8.09
C TRP A 163 -2.69 -18.74 7.49
N MET A 164 -2.06 -19.52 8.35
CA MET A 164 -1.03 -20.45 7.90
C MET A 164 -0.75 -21.54 8.91
N LYS A 165 0.08 -22.49 8.48
CA LYS A 165 0.74 -23.50 9.30
C LYS A 165 2.24 -23.30 9.19
N ASP A 166 2.96 -23.66 10.26
CA ASP A 166 4.42 -23.71 10.22
C ASP A 166 4.89 -24.96 9.44
N PRO A 167 5.53 -24.81 8.27
CA PRO A 167 6.05 -25.95 7.51
C PRO A 167 7.26 -26.61 8.19
N GLY A 168 7.99 -25.89 9.06
CA GLY A 168 9.19 -26.37 9.73
C GLY A 168 8.92 -27.28 10.94
N LYS A 169 7.67 -27.37 11.42
CA LYS A 169 7.31 -28.19 12.59
C LYS A 169 6.31 -29.29 12.23
N LYS A 170 6.36 -30.39 13.01
CA LYS A 170 5.43 -31.52 12.87
C LYS A 170 4.04 -31.28 13.49
N HIS A 171 3.84 -30.19 14.25
CA HIS A 171 2.56 -29.94 14.91
C HIS A 171 1.49 -29.41 13.94
N ALA A 172 0.24 -29.79 14.18
CA ALA A 172 -0.91 -29.44 13.35
C ALA A 172 -1.49 -28.02 13.61
N LYS A 173 -0.74 -27.15 14.31
CA LYS A 173 -1.22 -25.85 14.74
C LYS A 173 -1.59 -24.95 13.55
N ILE A 174 -2.66 -24.18 13.73
CA ILE A 174 -3.08 -23.13 12.80
C ILE A 174 -2.82 -21.78 13.45
N TYR A 175 -2.29 -20.84 12.68
CA TYR A 175 -2.08 -19.47 13.11
C TYR A 175 -2.98 -18.55 12.31
N LEU A 176 -3.64 -17.62 12.99
CA LEU A 176 -4.54 -16.63 12.42
C LEU A 176 -4.07 -15.24 12.85
N LEU A 177 -3.87 -14.37 11.86
CA LEU A 177 -3.43 -12.99 12.05
C LEU A 177 -4.37 -12.10 11.27
N SER A 178 -5.24 -11.39 12.00
CA SER A 178 -6.32 -10.61 11.40
C SER A 178 -5.95 -9.13 11.33
N GLY A 179 -6.29 -8.49 10.21
CA GLY A 179 -6.09 -7.07 9.97
C GLY A 179 -4.71 -6.74 9.40
N SER A 180 -4.62 -5.56 8.79
CA SER A 180 -3.37 -5.01 8.22
C SER A 180 -2.46 -4.40 9.28
N VAL A 181 -3.00 -3.98 10.44
CA VAL A 181 -2.21 -3.50 11.58
C VAL A 181 -2.80 -4.08 12.84
N ASN A 182 -2.04 -4.91 13.55
CA ASN A 182 -2.44 -5.56 14.79
C ASN A 182 -1.17 -6.11 15.48
N ASN A 183 -1.30 -6.62 16.71
CA ASN A 183 -0.21 -7.16 17.51
C ASN A 183 -0.58 -8.47 18.24
N VAL A 184 -1.68 -9.14 17.88
CA VAL A 184 -2.09 -10.40 18.54
C VAL A 184 -2.26 -11.55 17.56
N ILE A 185 -1.40 -12.57 17.67
CA ILE A 185 -1.57 -13.84 16.95
C ILE A 185 -2.59 -14.70 17.68
N LEU A 186 -3.46 -15.38 16.94
CA LEU A 186 -4.31 -16.44 17.46
C LEU A 186 -3.74 -17.80 17.04
N GLU A 187 -3.30 -18.60 18.02
CA GLU A 187 -2.78 -19.95 17.83
C GLU A 187 -3.88 -20.97 18.17
N PHE A 188 -4.17 -21.87 17.23
CA PHE A 188 -5.10 -23.00 17.40
C PHE A 188 -4.32 -24.32 17.40
N ALA A 189 -4.76 -25.28 18.21
CA ALA A 189 -4.08 -26.57 18.33
C ALA A 189 -4.10 -27.38 17.02
N ASN A 190 -5.21 -27.33 16.29
CA ASN A 190 -5.42 -28.03 15.03
C ASN A 190 -6.56 -27.41 14.19
N ILE A 191 -6.73 -27.91 12.96
CA ILE A 191 -7.79 -27.45 12.05
C ILE A 191 -9.20 -27.63 12.61
N MET A 192 -9.45 -28.68 13.41
CA MET A 192 -10.75 -28.91 14.04
C MET A 192 -11.08 -27.80 15.04
N SER A 193 -10.14 -27.48 15.94
CA SER A 193 -10.29 -26.39 16.90
C SER A 193 -10.46 -25.02 16.24
N PHE A 194 -9.89 -24.83 15.04
CA PHE A 194 -10.10 -23.63 14.24
C PHE A 194 -11.52 -23.56 13.66
N MET A 195 -12.08 -24.68 13.21
CA MET A 195 -13.40 -24.72 12.56
C MET A 195 -14.57 -24.55 13.55
N GLU A 196 -14.42 -24.88 14.82
CA GLU A 196 -15.47 -24.76 15.83
C GLU A 196 -16.06 -23.34 16.01
N ASN A 197 -17.34 -23.25 16.38
CA ASN A 197 -18.04 -21.97 16.53
C ASN A 197 -17.48 -21.07 17.66
N ASN A 198 -16.96 -21.65 18.75
CA ASN A 198 -16.39 -20.92 19.91
C ASN A 198 -14.87 -20.70 19.80
N GLN A 199 -14.39 -20.37 18.60
CA GLN A 199 -12.96 -20.28 18.27
C GLN A 199 -12.15 -19.33 19.16
N THR A 200 -12.73 -18.21 19.60
CA THR A 200 -12.02 -17.20 20.40
C THR A 200 -11.67 -17.70 21.80
N LEU A 201 -12.44 -18.66 22.32
CA LEU A 201 -12.22 -19.29 23.63
C LEU A 201 -11.15 -20.39 23.56
N LYS A 202 -10.98 -21.04 22.40
CA LYS A 202 -9.97 -22.09 22.20
C LYS A 202 -8.66 -21.59 21.60
N ALA A 203 -8.63 -20.37 21.09
CA ALA A 203 -7.43 -19.76 20.57
C ALA A 203 -6.51 -19.31 21.70
N ARG A 204 -5.25 -19.77 21.68
CA ARG A 204 -4.20 -19.17 22.51
C ARG A 204 -3.81 -17.82 21.89
N ARG A 205 -4.05 -16.74 22.63
CA ARG A 205 -3.63 -15.40 22.25
C ARG A 205 -2.15 -15.20 22.54
N VAL A 206 -1.39 -14.78 21.55
CA VAL A 206 0.04 -14.45 21.68
C VAL A 206 0.23 -12.99 21.31
N PRO A 207 0.33 -12.07 22.30
CA PRO A 207 0.60 -10.67 22.03
C PRO A 207 2.06 -10.48 21.60
N LEU A 208 2.27 -9.55 20.67
CA LEU A 208 3.56 -9.11 20.18
C LEU A 208 3.91 -7.77 20.82
N PRO A 209 5.18 -7.54 21.17
CA PRO A 209 5.64 -6.25 21.69
C PRO A 209 5.58 -5.15 20.64
N LEU A 210 5.76 -5.51 19.36
CA LEU A 210 5.73 -4.59 18.23
C LEU A 210 4.60 -5.01 17.26
N PRO A 211 3.70 -4.10 16.87
CA PRO A 211 2.65 -4.38 15.89
C PRO A 211 3.21 -4.65 14.49
N TRP A 212 2.50 -5.45 13.69
CA TRP A 212 2.82 -5.69 12.28
C TRP A 212 2.09 -4.74 11.34
N GLU A 213 2.60 -4.60 10.12
CA GLU A 213 1.99 -3.88 9.01
C GLU A 213 1.77 -4.80 7.80
N GLY A 214 0.66 -4.59 7.09
CA GLY A 214 0.23 -5.42 5.99
C GLY A 214 -0.23 -6.82 6.42
N SER A 215 -0.24 -7.73 5.46
CA SER A 215 -0.64 -9.13 5.69
C SER A 215 0.42 -10.15 5.28
N GLY A 216 1.58 -9.70 4.80
CA GLY A 216 2.65 -10.55 4.27
C GLY A 216 3.61 -11.13 5.31
N HIS A 217 3.09 -11.65 6.41
CA HIS A 217 3.90 -12.28 7.47
C HIS A 217 3.93 -13.79 7.30
N VAL A 218 4.97 -14.46 7.82
CA VAL A 218 5.11 -15.92 7.73
C VAL A 218 5.59 -16.53 9.03
N ILE A 219 5.21 -17.78 9.27
CA ILE A 219 5.71 -18.57 10.39
C ILE A 219 6.59 -19.68 9.85
N TYR A 220 7.84 -19.70 10.31
CA TYR A 220 8.83 -20.68 9.89
C TYR A 220 9.65 -21.14 11.10
N GLN A 221 9.68 -22.47 11.33
CA GLN A 221 10.45 -23.11 12.39
C GLN A 221 10.14 -22.58 13.81
N GLY A 222 8.89 -22.18 14.07
CA GLY A 222 8.42 -21.66 15.35
C GLY A 222 8.67 -20.17 15.57
N PHE A 223 9.20 -19.46 14.58
CA PHE A 223 9.35 -18.01 14.59
C PHE A 223 8.32 -17.35 13.65
N LEU A 224 7.75 -16.22 14.08
CA LEU A 224 6.99 -15.33 13.21
C LEU A 224 7.97 -14.30 12.63
N PHE A 225 7.94 -14.13 11.31
CA PHE A 225 8.62 -13.07 10.59
C PHE A 225 7.56 -12.11 10.05
N TYR A 226 7.73 -10.80 10.31
CA TYR A 226 6.75 -9.79 9.92
C TYR A 226 7.38 -8.41 9.74
N HIS A 227 6.78 -7.58 8.89
CA HIS A 227 7.12 -6.16 8.75
C HIS A 227 6.57 -5.36 9.93
N ARG A 228 7.44 -4.61 10.61
CA ARG A 228 7.05 -3.80 11.77
C ARG A 228 6.26 -2.57 11.34
N HIS A 229 5.13 -2.36 12.01
CA HIS A 229 4.33 -1.16 11.80
C HIS A 229 5.05 0.12 12.22
N GLY A 230 4.94 1.14 11.37
CA GLY A 230 5.62 2.42 11.56
C GLY A 230 7.10 2.40 11.17
N SER A 231 7.62 1.27 10.67
CA SER A 231 8.95 1.18 10.06
C SER A 231 8.83 1.23 8.54
N LEU A 232 9.86 1.72 7.85
CA LEU A 232 9.91 1.67 6.40
C LEU A 232 10.07 0.22 5.92
N ASN A 233 11.06 -0.49 6.46
CA ASN A 233 11.54 -1.76 5.94
C ASN A 233 12.11 -2.72 7.01
N GLU A 234 11.67 -2.59 8.26
CA GLU A 234 12.17 -3.43 9.36
C GLU A 234 11.39 -4.75 9.45
N ILE A 235 12.10 -5.87 9.33
CA ILE A 235 11.55 -7.22 9.49
C ILE A 235 11.94 -7.74 10.88
N VAL A 236 10.94 -8.17 11.65
CA VAL A 236 11.10 -8.67 13.02
C VAL A 236 10.97 -10.19 13.02
N LYS A 237 11.91 -10.87 13.68
CA LYS A 237 11.86 -12.30 14.00
C LYS A 237 11.42 -12.48 15.44
N PHE A 238 10.20 -12.98 15.63
CA PHE A 238 9.60 -13.18 16.96
C PHE A 238 9.47 -14.66 17.30
N ASN A 239 9.94 -15.06 18.49
CA ASN A 239 9.81 -16.43 18.97
C ASN A 239 8.42 -16.62 19.61
N ILE A 240 7.54 -17.38 18.96
CA ILE A 240 6.15 -17.58 19.41
C ILE A 240 6.08 -18.33 20.75
N GLN A 241 7.02 -19.25 20.99
CA GLN A 241 7.04 -20.07 22.21
C GLN A 241 7.57 -19.27 23.41
N ARG A 242 8.70 -18.58 23.24
CA ARG A 242 9.35 -17.76 24.28
C ARG A 242 8.70 -16.39 24.46
N ARG A 243 7.89 -15.95 23.49
CA ARG A 243 7.17 -14.67 23.46
C ARG A 243 8.09 -13.44 23.53
N ASN A 244 9.22 -13.50 22.84
CA ASN A 244 10.16 -12.40 22.76
C ASN A 244 10.61 -12.17 21.30
N VAL A 245 11.05 -10.95 21.02
CA VAL A 245 11.79 -10.64 19.80
C VAL A 245 13.12 -11.36 19.89
N ALA A 246 13.40 -12.21 18.90
CA ALA A 246 14.65 -12.95 18.81
C ALA A 246 15.71 -12.12 18.07
N ASP A 247 15.30 -11.43 17.01
CA ASP A 247 16.21 -10.66 16.15
C ASP A 247 15.43 -9.72 15.21
N GLN A 248 16.12 -8.79 14.55
CA GLN A 248 15.56 -7.79 13.63
C GLN A 248 16.52 -7.49 12.47
N MET A 249 15.99 -7.12 11.32
CA MET A 249 16.81 -6.65 10.19
C MET A 249 16.12 -5.55 9.40
N LEU A 250 16.92 -4.76 8.69
CA LEU A 250 16.43 -3.82 7.68
C LEU A 250 16.56 -4.47 6.30
N LEU A 251 15.50 -4.40 5.50
CA LEU A 251 15.52 -4.88 4.12
C LEU A 251 15.80 -3.72 3.16
N PRO A 252 17.00 -3.58 2.59
CA PRO A 252 17.34 -2.46 1.71
C PRO A 252 16.38 -2.36 0.52
N GLY A 253 16.10 -1.13 0.08
CA GLY A 253 15.22 -0.85 -1.07
C GLY A 253 13.70 -0.97 -0.79
N ALA A 254 13.31 -1.92 0.07
CA ALA A 254 11.92 -2.19 0.36
C ALA A 254 11.16 -1.05 1.08
N GLY A 255 9.83 -1.08 1.02
CA GLY A 255 8.95 -0.26 1.86
C GLY A 255 8.50 1.09 1.27
N ARG A 256 9.17 1.57 0.22
CA ARG A 256 8.89 2.86 -0.43
C ARG A 256 7.59 2.83 -1.25
N ILE A 257 7.32 1.71 -1.90
CA ILE A 257 6.07 1.42 -2.62
C ILE A 257 5.51 0.08 -2.13
N PRO A 258 4.20 -0.18 -2.28
CA PRO A 258 3.64 -1.49 -1.93
C PRO A 258 4.19 -2.59 -2.84
N ALA A 259 4.38 -3.79 -2.28
CA ALA A 259 4.75 -4.97 -3.08
C ALA A 259 3.69 -5.27 -4.15
N TYR A 260 2.42 -5.01 -3.81
CA TYR A 260 1.26 -5.26 -4.67
C TYR A 260 0.35 -4.03 -4.68
N GLN A 261 0.10 -3.42 -5.83
CA GLN A 261 -0.73 -2.20 -5.91
C GLN A 261 -2.18 -2.43 -5.49
N LEU A 262 -2.73 -3.64 -5.70
CA LEU A 262 -4.11 -3.96 -5.26
C LEU A 262 -4.21 -4.30 -3.77
N SER A 263 -3.07 -4.49 -3.10
CA SER A 263 -2.96 -4.71 -1.66
C SER A 263 -1.98 -3.69 -1.03
N PRO A 264 -2.31 -2.38 -1.03
CA PRO A 264 -1.37 -1.31 -0.73
C PRO A 264 -0.85 -1.31 0.71
N GLN A 265 -1.49 -2.05 1.61
CA GLN A 265 -1.01 -2.22 2.99
C GLN A 265 0.18 -3.17 3.08
N THR A 266 0.38 -4.06 2.10
CA THR A 266 1.48 -5.03 2.08
C THR A 266 2.66 -4.46 1.33
N LYS A 267 3.57 -3.84 2.08
CA LYS A 267 4.83 -3.28 1.55
C LYS A 267 5.93 -4.33 1.39
N ILE A 268 5.95 -5.30 2.29
CA ILE A 268 6.86 -6.44 2.29
C ILE A 268 6.00 -7.69 2.49
N ASP A 269 6.12 -8.64 1.57
CA ASP A 269 5.49 -9.94 1.67
C ASP A 269 6.53 -11.04 1.85
N LEU A 270 6.52 -11.67 3.01
CA LEU A 270 7.42 -12.76 3.31
C LEU A 270 6.84 -14.07 2.75
N ALA A 271 7.71 -14.92 2.24
CA ALA A 271 7.33 -16.20 1.67
C ALA A 271 8.26 -17.31 2.16
N VAL A 272 7.74 -18.53 2.20
CA VAL A 272 8.50 -19.73 2.55
C VAL A 272 8.28 -20.78 1.49
N ASP A 273 9.37 -21.35 0.98
CA ASP A 273 9.35 -22.49 0.07
C ASP A 273 10.35 -23.57 0.52
N GLU A 274 10.70 -24.49 -0.37
CA GLU A 274 11.66 -25.56 -0.15
C GLU A 274 13.08 -25.06 0.18
N GLN A 275 13.45 -23.85 -0.24
CA GLN A 275 14.76 -23.23 -0.01
C GLN A 275 14.81 -22.33 1.22
N GLY A 276 13.68 -22.14 1.89
CA GLY A 276 13.61 -21.39 3.14
C GLY A 276 12.87 -20.08 3.00
N LEU A 277 13.43 -19.01 3.56
CA LEU A 277 12.76 -17.72 3.76
C LEU A 277 13.11 -16.71 2.66
N TRP A 278 12.08 -16.03 2.15
CA TRP A 278 12.15 -15.01 1.12
C TRP A 278 11.36 -13.77 1.54
N ALA A 279 11.74 -12.61 1.01
CA ALA A 279 10.93 -11.40 0.98
C ALA A 279 10.63 -11.00 -0.46
N LEU A 280 9.39 -10.60 -0.70
CA LEU A 280 8.87 -10.04 -1.93
C LEU A 280 8.52 -8.58 -1.64
N HIS A 281 9.11 -7.67 -2.38
CA HIS A 281 8.88 -6.24 -2.23
C HIS A 281 8.98 -5.57 -3.59
N ALA A 282 8.77 -4.26 -3.68
CA ALA A 282 8.90 -3.53 -4.94
C ALA A 282 9.64 -2.22 -4.69
N GLU A 283 10.38 -1.78 -5.71
CA GLU A 283 11.20 -0.57 -5.65
C GLU A 283 10.86 0.38 -6.82
N PRO A 284 10.78 1.69 -6.58
CA PRO A 284 10.66 2.68 -7.67
C PRO A 284 11.77 2.55 -8.73
N GLU A 285 12.97 2.24 -8.28
CA GLU A 285 14.22 2.19 -9.05
C GLU A 285 14.21 1.03 -10.06
N THR A 286 13.49 -0.06 -9.77
CA THR A 286 13.28 -1.20 -10.68
C THR A 286 12.05 -1.01 -11.58
N GLY A 287 11.56 0.23 -11.72
CA GLY A 287 10.35 0.54 -12.50
C GLY A 287 9.05 0.10 -11.80
N GLY A 288 9.08 -0.14 -10.49
CA GLY A 288 7.94 -0.68 -9.75
C GLY A 288 7.72 -2.18 -9.97
N ASN A 289 8.76 -2.90 -10.38
CA ASN A 289 8.72 -4.35 -10.45
C ASN A 289 8.97 -4.99 -9.10
N ILE A 290 8.49 -6.22 -8.94
CA ILE A 290 8.67 -7.02 -7.75
C ILE A 290 10.13 -7.50 -7.71
N VAL A 291 10.78 -7.30 -6.57
CA VAL A 291 12.12 -7.78 -6.24
C VAL A 291 11.97 -8.97 -5.29
N ILE A 292 12.70 -10.04 -5.58
CA ILE A 292 12.78 -11.22 -4.70
C ILE A 292 14.06 -11.09 -3.89
N THR A 293 14.00 -11.21 -2.58
CA THR A 293 15.19 -11.22 -1.71
C THR A 293 15.22 -12.48 -0.86
N LYS A 294 16.30 -13.26 -0.99
CA LYS A 294 16.55 -14.43 -0.15
C LYS A 294 17.09 -13.99 1.21
N ILE A 295 16.50 -14.51 2.27
CA ILE A 295 16.88 -14.16 3.65
C ILE A 295 17.44 -15.40 4.34
N ASN A 296 18.54 -15.23 5.06
CA ASN A 296 19.03 -16.21 6.00
C ASN A 296 18.21 -16.10 7.31
N PRO A 297 17.37 -17.09 7.65
CA PRO A 297 16.51 -16.99 8.83
C PRO A 297 17.28 -17.06 10.16
N ALA A 298 18.52 -17.57 10.17
CA ALA A 298 19.34 -17.64 11.37
C ALA A 298 20.06 -16.32 11.65
N ALA A 299 20.70 -15.76 10.62
CA ALA A 299 21.47 -14.52 10.71
C ALA A 299 20.65 -13.24 10.51
N MET A 300 19.39 -13.34 10.05
CA MET A 300 18.55 -12.19 9.70
C MET A 300 19.29 -11.22 8.77
N ALA A 301 19.84 -11.77 7.69
CA ALA A 301 20.60 -11.02 6.70
C ALA A 301 20.17 -11.42 5.29
N VAL A 302 20.33 -10.48 4.36
CA VAL A 302 20.13 -10.71 2.94
C VAL A 302 21.23 -11.65 2.43
N GLU A 303 20.82 -12.73 1.77
CA GLU A 303 21.75 -13.64 1.07
C GLU A 303 21.95 -13.18 -0.36
N HIS A 304 20.87 -12.86 -1.07
CA HIS A 304 20.89 -12.39 -2.45
C HIS A 304 19.53 -11.76 -2.84
N SER A 305 19.51 -10.90 -3.86
CA SER A 305 18.29 -10.28 -4.42
C SER A 305 18.23 -10.40 -5.93
N TRP A 306 17.04 -10.59 -6.47
CA TRP A 306 16.77 -10.68 -7.92
C TRP A 306 15.73 -9.64 -8.33
N ASP A 307 16.09 -8.85 -9.34
CA ASP A 307 15.16 -7.96 -10.02
C ASP A 307 14.34 -8.75 -11.04
N THR A 308 13.02 -8.74 -10.90
CA THR A 308 12.14 -9.48 -11.79
C THR A 308 11.49 -8.56 -12.83
N PRO A 309 11.02 -9.09 -13.97
CA PRO A 309 10.19 -8.33 -14.90
C PRO A 309 8.72 -8.27 -14.44
N CYS A 310 8.36 -8.83 -13.29
CA CYS A 310 6.99 -8.89 -12.82
C CYS A 310 6.57 -7.56 -12.18
N SER A 311 5.68 -6.82 -12.84
CA SER A 311 5.21 -5.53 -12.31
C SER A 311 4.37 -5.70 -11.05
N SER A 312 4.53 -4.78 -10.08
CA SER A 312 3.64 -4.65 -8.91
C SER A 312 2.25 -4.10 -9.28
N LYS A 313 2.12 -3.49 -10.47
CA LYS A 313 0.86 -2.95 -10.98
C LYS A 313 -0.13 -4.07 -11.23
N ASP A 314 -1.37 -3.87 -10.78
CA ASP A 314 -2.46 -4.85 -10.87
C ASP A 314 -2.18 -6.21 -10.18
N ALA A 315 -1.05 -6.34 -9.47
CA ALA A 315 -0.76 -7.49 -8.63
C ALA A 315 -1.60 -7.41 -7.34
N GLU A 316 -2.20 -8.53 -6.92
CA GLU A 316 -2.92 -8.65 -5.66
C GLU A 316 -2.14 -9.39 -4.57
N ALA A 317 -1.34 -10.38 -4.96
CA ALA A 317 -0.52 -11.21 -4.10
C ALA A 317 0.53 -11.96 -4.94
N ALA A 318 1.55 -12.53 -4.30
CA ALA A 318 2.47 -13.46 -4.94
C ALA A 318 2.92 -14.53 -3.93
N PHE A 319 3.53 -15.60 -4.44
CA PHE A 319 4.12 -16.64 -3.59
C PHE A 319 5.34 -17.26 -4.26
N MET A 320 6.26 -17.74 -3.43
CA MET A 320 7.40 -18.56 -3.85
C MET A 320 7.04 -20.04 -3.72
N ALA A 321 7.35 -20.82 -4.75
CA ALA A 321 7.32 -22.27 -4.70
C ALA A 321 8.50 -22.79 -5.52
N CYS A 322 9.35 -23.61 -4.93
CA CYS A 322 10.44 -24.26 -5.64
C CYS A 322 11.37 -23.30 -6.41
N ASN A 323 11.77 -22.21 -5.75
CA ASN A 323 12.64 -21.14 -6.28
C ASN A 323 11.96 -20.28 -7.37
N THR A 324 10.66 -20.49 -7.58
CA THR A 324 9.91 -19.81 -8.63
C THR A 324 8.89 -18.88 -7.98
N LEU A 325 8.99 -17.59 -8.33
CA LEU A 325 7.99 -16.57 -8.02
C LEU A 325 6.77 -16.76 -8.91
N HIS A 326 5.59 -16.74 -8.32
CA HIS A 326 4.31 -16.73 -9.02
C HIS A 326 3.53 -15.50 -8.58
N VAL A 327 3.30 -14.56 -9.49
CA VAL A 327 2.58 -13.31 -9.21
C VAL A 327 1.14 -13.43 -9.69
N VAL A 328 0.21 -13.13 -8.79
CA VAL A 328 -1.23 -13.18 -9.01
C VAL A 328 -1.74 -11.78 -9.30
N TYR A 329 -2.34 -11.62 -10.47
CA TYR A 329 -2.92 -10.38 -10.95
C TYR A 329 -4.43 -10.44 -10.92
N ASN A 330 -5.05 -9.28 -10.73
CA ASN A 330 -6.49 -9.11 -10.75
C ASN A 330 -6.85 -7.72 -11.32
N SER A 331 -8.14 -7.48 -11.56
CA SER A 331 -8.62 -6.14 -11.91
C SER A 331 -8.78 -5.28 -10.65
N PRO A 332 -8.52 -3.96 -10.70
CA PRO A 332 -8.87 -3.03 -9.62
C PRO A 332 -10.35 -3.05 -9.24
N SER A 333 -11.25 -3.33 -10.19
CA SER A 333 -12.69 -3.48 -9.95
C SER A 333 -13.08 -4.86 -9.39
N GLY A 334 -12.09 -5.72 -9.13
CA GLY A 334 -12.28 -7.12 -8.80
C GLY A 334 -12.54 -7.98 -10.05
N GLY A 335 -12.41 -9.29 -9.89
CA GLY A 335 -12.52 -10.21 -11.01
C GLY A 335 -12.01 -11.59 -10.67
N SER A 336 -11.58 -12.30 -11.72
CA SER A 336 -10.90 -13.58 -11.58
C SER A 336 -9.41 -13.33 -11.43
N SER A 337 -8.80 -13.94 -10.43
CA SER A 337 -7.36 -13.88 -10.20
C SER A 337 -6.61 -14.82 -11.13
N HIS A 338 -5.47 -14.37 -11.66
CA HIS A 338 -4.68 -15.13 -12.64
C HIS A 338 -3.20 -15.04 -12.32
N ILE A 339 -2.47 -16.15 -12.46
CA ILE A 339 -1.00 -16.11 -12.46
C ILE A 339 -0.56 -15.71 -13.86
N GLN A 340 -0.03 -14.50 -14.02
CA GLN A 340 0.42 -13.98 -15.32
C GLN A 340 1.93 -13.81 -15.42
N CYS A 341 2.62 -13.61 -14.29
CA CYS A 341 4.07 -13.52 -14.26
C CYS A 341 4.65 -14.63 -13.39
N VAL A 342 5.62 -15.35 -13.95
CA VAL A 342 6.36 -16.42 -13.29
C VAL A 342 7.83 -16.17 -13.54
N TYR A 343 8.65 -16.21 -12.48
CA TYR A 343 10.09 -15.97 -12.56
C TYR A 343 10.85 -17.02 -11.76
N ASP A 344 11.75 -17.76 -12.41
CA ASP A 344 12.62 -18.76 -11.76
C ASP A 344 14.01 -18.16 -11.59
N VAL A 345 14.45 -18.04 -10.34
CA VAL A 345 15.75 -17.45 -9.98
C VAL A 345 16.96 -18.24 -10.50
N LEU A 346 16.76 -19.50 -10.94
CA LEU A 346 17.82 -20.32 -11.54
C LEU A 346 17.78 -20.34 -13.08
N ASP A 347 16.83 -19.63 -13.70
CA ASP A 347 16.50 -19.71 -15.13
C ASP A 347 16.31 -21.15 -15.64
N ALA A 348 15.87 -22.06 -14.76
CA ALA A 348 15.67 -23.47 -15.12
C ALA A 348 14.30 -23.69 -15.80
N LEU A 349 13.40 -22.71 -15.72
CA LEU A 349 12.15 -22.73 -16.47
C LEU A 349 12.42 -22.40 -17.95
N SER A 350 12.14 -23.37 -18.81
CA SER A 350 12.01 -23.13 -20.24
C SER A 350 10.88 -22.13 -20.52
N ALA A 351 10.95 -21.46 -21.68
CA ALA A 351 10.00 -20.46 -22.19
C ALA A 351 8.53 -20.93 -22.34
N TYR A 352 8.19 -22.13 -21.85
CA TYR A 352 6.89 -22.79 -21.97
C TYR A 352 6.10 -22.87 -20.66
N THR A 353 6.47 -22.11 -19.63
CA THR A 353 5.66 -22.04 -18.40
C THR A 353 4.41 -21.22 -18.67
N ASN A 354 3.28 -21.89 -18.96
CA ASN A 354 1.98 -21.29 -19.30
C ASN A 354 1.60 -20.13 -18.34
N PRO A 355 1.82 -18.87 -18.74
CA PRO A 355 1.31 -17.72 -18.01
C PRO A 355 -0.19 -17.68 -18.31
N GLY A 356 -1.03 -17.67 -17.28
CA GLY A 356 -2.49 -17.73 -17.42
C GLY A 356 -3.17 -18.81 -16.58
N LEU A 357 -2.55 -19.30 -15.50
CA LEU A 357 -3.25 -20.20 -14.58
C LEU A 357 -4.36 -19.43 -13.86
N HIS A 358 -5.60 -19.88 -14.06
CA HIS A 358 -6.78 -19.30 -13.45
C HIS A 358 -6.99 -19.85 -12.03
N PHE A 359 -7.24 -18.96 -11.08
CA PHE A 359 -7.79 -19.39 -9.80
C PHE A 359 -9.26 -19.82 -9.97
N PRO A 360 -9.71 -20.90 -9.33
CA PRO A 360 -11.11 -21.31 -9.36
C PRO A 360 -12.04 -20.15 -8.94
N LYS A 361 -13.05 -19.89 -9.78
CA LYS A 361 -13.90 -18.70 -9.77
C LYS A 361 -14.43 -18.34 -8.37
N ARG A 362 -13.98 -17.21 -7.84
CA ARG A 362 -14.55 -16.50 -6.69
C ARG A 362 -14.67 -15.01 -7.02
N GLN A 363 -15.69 -14.35 -6.48
CA GLN A 363 -15.76 -12.89 -6.43
C GLN A 363 -14.96 -12.38 -5.23
N GLY A 364 -14.09 -11.39 -5.44
CA GLY A 364 -13.29 -10.73 -4.40
C GLY A 364 -11.79 -10.74 -4.71
N SER A 365 -11.02 -10.01 -3.90
CA SER A 365 -9.55 -10.00 -3.98
C SER A 365 -8.92 -10.82 -2.86
N HIS A 366 -7.73 -11.34 -3.10
CA HIS A 366 -6.94 -11.96 -2.04
C HIS A 366 -6.18 -10.86 -1.28
N SER A 367 -6.21 -10.91 0.06
CA SER A 367 -5.28 -10.13 0.87
C SER A 367 -3.94 -10.84 1.03
N THR A 368 -3.94 -12.17 0.98
CA THR A 368 -2.73 -13.02 1.06
C THR A 368 -2.91 -14.33 0.33
N ILE A 369 -1.80 -14.85 -0.19
CA ILE A 369 -1.65 -16.20 -0.72
C ILE A 369 -0.27 -16.71 -0.30
N HIS A 370 -0.19 -17.65 0.64
CA HIS A 370 1.06 -18.25 1.08
C HIS A 370 1.16 -19.70 0.64
N TYR A 371 2.30 -20.08 0.07
CA TYR A 371 2.63 -21.47 -0.20
C TYR A 371 3.10 -22.17 1.07
N ASN A 372 2.65 -23.41 1.27
CA ASN A 372 3.16 -24.29 2.30
C ASN A 372 3.97 -25.43 1.65
N PRO A 373 5.31 -25.45 1.74
CA PRO A 373 6.14 -26.45 1.07
C PRO A 373 5.94 -27.87 1.61
N LYS A 374 5.51 -28.00 2.88
CA LYS A 374 5.25 -29.30 3.49
C LYS A 374 3.97 -29.95 3.00
N GLU A 375 2.89 -29.16 2.84
CA GLU A 375 1.59 -29.66 2.38
C GLU A 375 1.37 -29.49 0.87
N LYS A 376 2.27 -28.76 0.19
CA LYS A 376 2.23 -28.40 -1.23
C LYS A 376 0.89 -27.77 -1.64
N GLN A 377 0.42 -26.84 -0.82
CA GLN A 377 -0.88 -26.17 -0.93
C GLN A 377 -0.73 -24.67 -0.69
N LEU A 378 -1.65 -23.87 -1.25
CA LEU A 378 -1.72 -22.44 -0.94
C LEU A 378 -2.76 -22.20 0.15
N PHE A 379 -2.37 -21.40 1.14
CA PHE A 379 -3.23 -20.85 2.17
C PHE A 379 -3.50 -19.39 1.80
N ALA A 380 -4.76 -19.10 1.48
CA ALA A 380 -5.15 -17.78 1.04
C ALA A 380 -6.20 -17.16 1.96
N TRP A 381 -6.18 -15.85 2.05
CA TRP A 381 -7.22 -15.06 2.70
C TRP A 381 -7.85 -14.14 1.67
N GLY A 382 -9.17 -14.14 1.56
CA GLY A 382 -9.88 -13.14 0.76
C GLY A 382 -11.19 -12.75 1.41
N ASP A 383 -11.43 -11.46 1.62
CA ASP A 383 -12.65 -10.89 2.23
C ASP A 383 -13.17 -11.70 3.45
N GLY A 384 -12.27 -11.97 4.39
CA GLY A 384 -12.56 -12.70 5.64
C GLY A 384 -12.71 -14.22 5.50
N SER A 385 -12.47 -14.79 4.32
CA SER A 385 -12.56 -16.23 4.07
C SER A 385 -11.18 -16.87 4.05
N GLN A 386 -10.98 -17.89 4.89
CA GLN A 386 -9.77 -18.71 4.94
C GLN A 386 -9.89 -19.86 3.95
N ILE A 387 -9.02 -19.87 2.95
CA ILE A 387 -9.13 -20.69 1.76
C ILE A 387 -7.88 -21.54 1.59
N ILE A 388 -8.07 -22.82 1.25
CA ILE A 388 -7.01 -23.72 0.81
C ILE A 388 -7.16 -23.96 -0.68
N TYR A 389 -6.11 -23.70 -1.45
CA TYR A 389 -5.99 -24.15 -2.83
C TYR A 389 -5.09 -25.38 -2.91
N LYS A 390 -5.62 -26.48 -3.45
CA LYS A 390 -4.82 -27.66 -3.78
C LYS A 390 -4.16 -27.45 -5.13
N LEU A 391 -2.85 -27.63 -5.15
CA LEU A 391 -2.05 -27.45 -6.36
C LEU A 391 -2.00 -28.75 -7.17
N HIS A 392 -1.91 -28.60 -8.48
CA HIS A 392 -1.47 -29.64 -9.40
C HIS A 392 -0.01 -29.33 -9.76
N ILE A 393 0.88 -30.23 -9.41
CA ILE A 393 2.32 -30.06 -9.53
C ILE A 393 2.85 -31.09 -10.53
N LYS A 394 3.78 -30.67 -11.38
CA LYS A 394 4.51 -31.54 -12.33
C LYS A 394 6.00 -31.47 -12.04
N GLN A 395 6.76 -32.44 -12.54
CA GLN A 395 8.22 -32.40 -12.49
C GLN A 395 8.75 -31.33 -13.44
N LYS A 396 9.79 -30.59 -13.03
CA LYS A 396 10.59 -29.75 -13.94
C LYS A 396 11.33 -30.72 -14.87
N VAL A 397 11.19 -30.53 -16.18
CA VAL A 397 11.82 -31.37 -17.22
C VAL A 397 13.17 -30.80 -17.57
#